data_AF-A0A661P2Q8-F1
#
_entry.id   AF-A0A661P2Q8-F1
#
_cell.length_a   1.000
_cell.length_b   1.000
_cell.length_c   1.000
_cell.angle_alpha   90.00
_cell.angle_beta   90.00
_cell.angle_gamma   90.00
#
_symmetry.space_group_name_H-M   'P 1'
#
loop_
_entity.id
_entity.type
_entity.pdbx_description
1 polymer ?
#
loop_
_entity_poly.entity_id
_entity_poly.type
_entity_poly.pdbx_seq_one_letter_code
_entity_poly.pdbx_strand_id
1 'polypeptide(L)'
;STTIAEPSLIAVAHKAEEASHKAVSALGLRVAVAIGVAVGITLGTFRIVTGTPLHIYIFVGYVVVAVQTYFAPKMIVPLAYDSGGVTTSTVTVPLVAALGLGLASNVPGRSPVLDGFGLIAFASLFPIISVLGYAQLAQWMGRRRNGKGRRAPPGGASDPVAAANQLEGKG
;
A
#
# COMPACT_ATOMS: atom_id res chain seq x y z
N SER A 1 -11.70 -20.41 -14.48
CA SER A 1 -10.35 -20.98 -14.64
C SER A 1 -9.57 -20.13 -15.64
N THR A 2 -8.24 -20.02 -15.49
CA THR A 2 -7.28 -19.30 -16.38
C THR A 2 -6.86 -17.87 -16.00
N THR A 3 -6.93 -17.46 -14.74
CA THR A 3 -6.26 -16.20 -14.28
C THR A 3 -5.45 -16.35 -12.99
N ILE A 4 -5.39 -17.55 -12.44
CA ILE A 4 -4.64 -17.87 -11.19
C ILE A 4 -3.29 -18.54 -11.51
N ALA A 5 -3.06 -18.95 -12.75
CA ALA A 5 -1.90 -19.74 -13.16
C ALA A 5 -0.86 -18.94 -13.94
N GLU A 6 -0.59 -17.70 -13.57
CA GLU A 6 0.59 -17.01 -14.10
C GLU A 6 1.79 -17.32 -13.19
N PRO A 7 2.76 -18.14 -13.64
CA PRO A 7 3.86 -18.63 -12.81
C PRO A 7 4.71 -17.50 -12.21
N SER A 8 4.77 -16.36 -12.92
CA SER A 8 5.43 -15.12 -12.50
C SER A 8 4.86 -14.58 -11.18
N LEU A 9 3.54 -14.64 -11.02
CA LEU A 9 2.84 -14.03 -9.89
C LEU A 9 2.91 -14.90 -8.63
N ILE A 10 2.89 -16.23 -8.82
CA ILE A 10 3.10 -17.20 -7.75
C ILE A 10 4.55 -17.11 -7.25
N ALA A 11 5.53 -16.97 -8.15
CA ALA A 11 6.94 -16.85 -7.78
C ALA A 11 7.25 -15.56 -6.99
N VAL A 12 6.60 -14.45 -7.33
CA VAL A 12 6.71 -13.18 -6.57
C VAL A 12 5.98 -13.27 -5.24
N ALA A 13 4.81 -13.92 -5.19
CA ALA A 13 4.07 -14.14 -3.95
C ALA A 13 4.87 -14.99 -2.95
N HIS A 14 5.52 -16.06 -3.42
CA HIS A 14 6.33 -16.93 -2.57
C HIS A 14 7.61 -16.25 -2.08
N LYS A 15 8.30 -15.48 -2.94
CA LYS A 15 9.47 -14.67 -2.54
C LYS A 15 9.09 -13.54 -1.57
N ALA A 16 7.89 -12.97 -1.71
CA ALA A 16 7.36 -11.98 -0.78
C ALA A 16 6.96 -12.61 0.56
N GLU A 17 6.43 -13.83 0.56
CA GLU A 17 6.02 -14.54 1.78
C GLU A 17 7.23 -14.96 2.63
N GLU A 18 8.30 -15.47 2.00
CA GLU A 18 9.55 -15.85 2.69
C GLU A 18 10.39 -14.64 3.13
N ALA A 19 10.43 -13.56 2.34
CA ALA A 19 11.22 -12.38 2.69
C ALA A 19 10.53 -11.44 3.72
N SER A 20 9.23 -11.62 3.99
CA SER A 20 8.42 -10.65 4.75
C SER A 20 8.00 -11.07 6.17
N HIS A 21 8.22 -12.30 6.62
CA HIS A 21 7.57 -12.77 7.86
C HIS A 21 6.04 -12.49 7.85
N LYS A 22 5.36 -12.71 6.71
CA LYS A 22 3.90 -12.53 6.52
C LYS A 22 3.32 -11.11 6.73
N ALA A 23 4.09 -10.02 6.58
CA ALA A 23 3.53 -8.68 6.78
C ALA A 23 2.74 -8.14 5.56
N VAL A 24 3.15 -8.43 4.31
CA VAL A 24 2.53 -7.88 3.09
C VAL A 24 2.01 -9.00 2.19
N SER A 25 0.68 -9.15 2.08
CA SER A 25 0.05 -10.15 1.20
C SER A 25 -0.28 -9.59 -0.19
N ALA A 26 -0.25 -10.45 -1.21
CA ALA A 26 -0.63 -10.10 -2.59
C ALA A 26 -2.08 -9.62 -2.70
N LEU A 27 -3.00 -10.25 -1.95
CA LEU A 27 -4.40 -9.82 -1.89
C LEU A 27 -4.52 -8.43 -1.26
N GLY A 28 -3.84 -8.18 -0.14
CA GLY A 28 -3.86 -6.88 0.50
C GLY A 28 -3.28 -5.76 -0.38
N LEU A 29 -2.26 -6.06 -1.18
CA LEU A 29 -1.73 -5.13 -2.16
C LEU A 29 -2.75 -4.80 -3.27
N ARG A 30 -3.44 -5.82 -3.81
CA ARG A 30 -4.50 -5.61 -4.82
C ARG A 30 -5.65 -4.76 -4.27
N VAL A 31 -6.06 -5.01 -3.03
CA VAL A 31 -7.10 -4.23 -2.35
C VAL A 31 -6.62 -2.80 -2.11
N ALA A 32 -5.37 -2.59 -1.69
CA ALA A 32 -4.80 -1.25 -1.54
C ALA A 32 -4.81 -0.48 -2.88
N VAL A 33 -4.40 -1.11 -3.98
CA VAL A 33 -4.48 -0.50 -5.32
C VAL A 33 -5.92 -0.14 -5.68
N ALA A 34 -6.87 -1.06 -5.51
CA ALA A 34 -8.28 -0.81 -5.82
C ALA A 34 -8.87 0.36 -5.01
N ILE A 35 -8.55 0.44 -3.71
CA ILE A 35 -8.93 1.57 -2.86
C ILE A 35 -8.28 2.86 -3.35
N GLY A 36 -7.00 2.83 -3.73
CA GLY A 36 -6.30 3.98 -4.29
C GLY A 36 -6.97 4.49 -5.57
N VAL A 37 -7.30 3.60 -6.51
CA VAL A 37 -8.03 3.97 -7.72
C VAL A 37 -9.39 4.58 -7.38
N ALA A 38 -10.17 3.93 -6.51
CA ALA A 38 -11.49 4.42 -6.12
C ALA A 38 -11.43 5.83 -5.51
N VAL A 39 -10.48 6.07 -4.61
CA VAL A 39 -10.25 7.38 -3.99
C VAL A 39 -9.78 8.39 -5.03
N GLY A 40 -8.85 8.02 -5.92
CA GLY A 40 -8.33 8.90 -6.96
C GLY A 40 -9.41 9.35 -7.94
N ILE A 41 -10.24 8.42 -8.42
CA ILE A 41 -11.38 8.73 -9.29
C ILE A 41 -12.38 9.61 -8.54
N THR A 42 -12.75 9.25 -7.30
CA THR A 42 -13.73 10.03 -6.52
C THR A 42 -13.24 11.46 -6.25
N LEU A 43 -11.99 11.63 -5.86
CA LEU A 43 -11.42 12.96 -5.60
C LEU A 43 -11.28 13.77 -6.89
N GLY A 44 -10.87 13.11 -7.99
CA GLY A 44 -10.74 13.75 -9.29
C GLY A 44 -12.08 14.22 -9.85
N THR A 45 -13.13 13.40 -9.77
CA THR A 45 -14.48 13.80 -10.17
C THR A 45 -15.04 14.90 -9.26
N PHE A 46 -14.84 14.80 -7.94
CA PHE A 46 -15.18 15.86 -7.00
C PHE A 46 -14.49 17.19 -7.36
N ARG A 47 -13.22 17.15 -7.75
CA ARG A 47 -12.44 18.32 -8.18
C ARG A 47 -12.95 18.93 -9.49
N ILE A 48 -13.44 18.12 -10.44
CA ILE A 48 -14.06 18.63 -11.67
C ILE A 48 -15.33 19.41 -11.34
N VAL A 49 -16.17 18.88 -10.43
CA VAL A 49 -17.45 19.48 -10.04
C VAL A 49 -17.26 20.74 -9.20
N THR A 50 -16.41 20.70 -8.17
CA THR A 50 -16.15 21.86 -7.30
C THR A 50 -15.26 22.89 -7.95
N GLY A 51 -14.54 22.47 -8.98
CA GLY A 51 -13.82 23.35 -9.84
C GLY A 51 -12.49 23.87 -9.28
N THR A 52 -11.96 23.22 -8.26
CA THR A 52 -10.69 23.57 -7.62
C THR A 52 -9.50 23.35 -8.56
N PRO A 53 -8.39 24.08 -8.37
CA PRO A 53 -7.22 24.01 -9.26
C PRO A 53 -6.46 22.68 -9.14
N LEU A 54 -6.21 22.02 -10.27
CA LEU A 54 -5.57 20.70 -10.34
C LEU A 54 -4.16 20.68 -9.70
N HIS A 55 -3.37 21.72 -9.94
CA HIS A 55 -1.96 21.76 -9.53
C HIS A 55 -1.78 21.62 -8.01
N ILE A 56 -2.73 22.12 -7.20
CA ILE A 56 -2.67 21.99 -5.73
C ILE A 56 -2.73 20.52 -5.32
N TYR A 57 -3.66 19.76 -5.90
CA TYR A 57 -3.83 18.35 -5.56
C TYR A 57 -2.64 17.51 -5.99
N ILE A 58 -2.13 17.74 -7.20
CA ILE A 58 -0.97 17.02 -7.72
C ILE A 58 0.26 17.34 -6.87
N PHE A 59 0.49 18.61 -6.55
CA PHE A 59 1.60 19.02 -5.69
C PHE A 59 1.51 18.36 -4.30
N VAL A 60 0.36 18.46 -3.63
CA VAL A 60 0.15 17.85 -2.31
C VAL A 60 0.33 16.33 -2.37
N GLY A 61 -0.24 15.67 -3.39
CA GLY A 61 -0.11 14.22 -3.54
C GLY A 61 1.33 13.78 -3.77
N TYR A 62 2.13 14.51 -4.55
CA TYR A 62 3.56 14.21 -4.71
C TYR A 62 4.37 14.45 -3.44
N VAL A 63 4.04 15.49 -2.67
CA VAL A 63 4.65 15.69 -1.33
C VAL A 63 4.34 14.49 -0.43
N VAL A 64 3.10 14.01 -0.40
CA VAL A 64 2.72 12.81 0.35
C VAL A 64 3.50 11.60 -0.11
N VAL A 65 3.61 11.36 -1.42
CA VAL A 65 4.40 10.26 -1.98
C VAL A 65 5.87 10.37 -1.59
N ALA A 66 6.49 11.56 -1.70
CA ALA A 66 7.89 11.76 -1.35
C ALA A 66 8.15 11.43 0.13
N VAL A 67 7.27 11.92 1.02
CA VAL A 67 7.34 11.62 2.46
C VAL A 67 7.14 10.12 2.70
N GLN A 68 6.14 9.49 2.08
CA GLN A 68 5.89 8.06 2.25
C GLN A 68 7.04 7.19 1.74
N THR A 69 7.62 7.52 0.59
CA THR A 69 8.75 6.81 0.01
C THR A 69 9.96 6.81 0.94
N TYR A 70 10.21 7.90 1.66
CA TYR A 70 11.29 7.97 2.65
C TYR A 70 11.11 6.96 3.80
N PHE A 71 9.87 6.74 4.27
CA PHE A 71 9.58 5.82 5.37
C PHE A 71 9.25 4.39 4.93
N ALA A 72 8.99 4.17 3.64
CA ALA A 72 8.56 2.87 3.13
C ALA A 72 9.73 1.86 3.01
N PRO A 73 9.47 0.56 3.17
CA PRO A 73 10.47 -0.48 2.89
C PRO A 73 10.91 -0.44 1.41
N LYS A 74 12.23 -0.43 1.17
CA LYS A 74 12.80 -0.35 -0.18
C LYS A 74 12.27 -1.40 -1.18
N MET A 75 11.84 -2.56 -0.69
CA MET A 75 11.28 -3.62 -1.54
C MET A 75 9.89 -3.30 -2.10
N ILE A 76 9.09 -2.46 -1.42
CA ILE A 76 7.73 -2.13 -1.84
C ILE A 76 7.69 -0.88 -2.73
N VAL A 77 8.69 0.00 -2.62
CA VAL A 77 8.75 1.24 -3.41
C VAL A 77 8.60 0.95 -4.92
N PRO A 78 9.36 0.04 -5.56
CA PRO A 78 9.17 -0.25 -6.98
C PRO A 78 7.76 -0.77 -7.32
N LEU A 79 7.17 -1.62 -6.47
CA LEU A 79 5.81 -2.13 -6.65
C LEU A 79 4.76 -1.02 -6.56
N ALA A 80 4.96 -0.04 -5.68
CA ALA A 80 4.06 1.10 -5.55
C ALA A 80 4.04 1.93 -6.83
N TYR A 81 5.21 2.28 -7.37
CA TYR A 81 5.33 3.06 -8.59
C TYR A 81 4.85 2.29 -9.84
N ASP A 82 5.08 0.98 -9.89
CA ASP A 82 4.55 0.11 -10.96
C ASP A 82 3.01 0.05 -10.91
N SER A 83 2.43 0.01 -9.72
CA SER A 83 0.97 -0.04 -9.56
C SER A 83 0.25 1.18 -10.16
N GLY A 84 0.87 2.36 -10.13
CA GLY A 84 0.33 3.56 -10.77
C GLY A 84 0.39 3.52 -12.30
N GLY A 85 1.35 2.79 -12.87
CA GLY A 85 1.46 2.53 -14.30
C GLY A 85 0.49 1.44 -14.79
N VAL A 86 0.28 0.40 -13.98
CA VAL A 86 -0.67 -0.70 -14.25
C VAL A 86 -2.12 -0.20 -14.31
N THR A 87 -2.48 0.76 -13.45
CA THR A 87 -3.83 1.36 -13.46
C THR A 87 -4.06 2.27 -14.67
N THR A 88 -3.00 2.66 -15.39
CA THR A 88 -3.02 3.39 -16.66
C THR A 88 -2.61 2.53 -17.86
N SER A 89 -3.11 1.29 -17.90
CA SER A 89 -3.04 0.45 -19.09
C SER A 89 -3.71 1.09 -20.31
N THR A 90 -3.41 0.56 -21.50
CA THR A 90 -3.98 1.00 -22.79
C THR A 90 -5.50 0.99 -22.84
N VAL A 91 -6.16 0.24 -21.96
CA VAL A 91 -7.63 0.17 -21.87
C VAL A 91 -8.18 1.15 -20.83
N THR A 92 -7.52 1.30 -19.69
CA THR A 92 -8.03 2.12 -18.59
C THR A 92 -7.83 3.61 -18.82
N VAL A 93 -6.75 4.00 -19.47
CA VAL A 93 -6.48 5.41 -19.82
C VAL A 93 -7.62 6.03 -20.65
N PRO A 94 -8.03 5.47 -21.80
CA PRO A 94 -9.11 6.07 -22.59
C PRO A 94 -10.45 6.05 -21.84
N LEU A 95 -10.73 5.03 -21.01
CA LEU A 95 -11.94 5.00 -20.18
C LEU A 95 -11.98 6.15 -19.16
N VAL A 96 -10.89 6.35 -18.42
CA VAL A 96 -10.79 7.41 -17.41
C VAL A 96 -10.79 8.78 -18.08
N ALA A 97 -10.10 8.92 -19.21
CA ALA A 97 -10.11 10.15 -20.01
C ALA A 97 -11.52 10.49 -20.50
N ALA A 98 -12.24 9.52 -21.05
CA ALA A 98 -13.62 9.69 -21.52
C ALA A 98 -14.57 10.08 -20.37
N LEU A 99 -14.39 9.47 -19.19
CA LEU A 99 -15.16 9.83 -17.99
C LEU A 99 -14.89 11.27 -17.55
N GLY A 100 -13.62 11.69 -17.49
CA GLY A 100 -13.24 13.06 -17.14
C GLY A 100 -13.72 14.09 -18.18
N LEU A 101 -13.58 13.76 -19.47
CA LEU A 101 -14.06 14.59 -20.58
C LEU A 101 -15.58 14.75 -20.53
N GLY A 102 -16.31 13.65 -20.34
CA GLY A 102 -17.78 13.64 -20.24
C GLY A 102 -18.28 14.49 -19.06
N LEU A 103 -17.66 14.35 -17.88
CA LEU A 103 -18.00 15.16 -16.72
C LEU A 103 -17.70 16.64 -16.94
N ALA A 104 -16.49 16.97 -17.39
CA ALA A 104 -16.07 18.35 -17.58
C ALA A 104 -16.85 19.08 -18.68
N SER A 105 -17.31 18.36 -19.72
CA SER A 105 -18.14 18.95 -20.78
C SER A 105 -19.52 19.41 -20.29
N ASN A 106 -19.96 18.91 -19.14
CA ASN A 106 -21.24 19.28 -18.51
C ASN A 106 -21.05 20.32 -17.38
N VAL A 107 -19.82 20.76 -17.10
CA VAL A 107 -19.53 21.75 -16.05
C VAL A 107 -19.07 23.06 -16.71
N PRO A 108 -19.81 24.17 -16.58
CA PRO A 108 -19.43 25.45 -17.17
C PRO A 108 -18.05 25.94 -16.70
N GLY A 109 -17.29 26.54 -17.63
CA GLY A 109 -15.98 27.12 -17.34
C GLY A 109 -14.86 26.10 -17.09
N ARG A 110 -15.09 24.82 -17.39
CA ARG A 110 -14.06 23.78 -17.36
C ARG A 110 -13.37 23.61 -18.71
N SER A 111 -12.15 23.06 -18.66
CA SER A 111 -11.44 22.60 -19.84
C SER A 111 -11.51 21.08 -19.88
N PRO A 112 -12.31 20.48 -20.79
CA PRO A 112 -12.48 19.04 -20.83
C PRO A 112 -11.17 18.27 -21.02
N VAL A 113 -10.23 18.86 -21.77
CA VAL A 113 -8.90 18.29 -21.99
C VAL A 113 -8.08 18.27 -20.70
N LEU A 114 -7.94 19.41 -20.01
CA LEU A 114 -7.16 19.49 -18.77
C LEU A 114 -7.76 18.63 -17.66
N ASP A 115 -9.09 18.58 -17.57
CA ASP A 115 -9.79 17.83 -16.55
C ASP A 115 -9.78 16.32 -16.82
N GLY A 116 -9.89 15.91 -18.09
CA GLY A 116 -9.72 14.53 -18.52
C GLY A 116 -8.32 13.98 -18.22
N PHE A 117 -7.26 14.72 -18.60
CA PHE A 117 -5.89 14.33 -18.27
C PHE A 117 -5.60 14.41 -16.77
N GLY A 118 -6.17 15.40 -16.06
CA GLY A 118 -6.06 15.50 -14.61
C GLY A 118 -6.62 14.27 -13.89
N LEU A 119 -7.71 13.68 -14.41
CA LEU A 119 -8.29 12.47 -13.85
C LEU A 119 -7.39 11.24 -14.03
N ILE A 120 -6.67 11.14 -15.15
CA ILE A 120 -5.63 10.12 -15.35
C ILE A 120 -4.53 10.28 -14.30
N ALA A 121 -4.07 11.51 -14.06
CA ALA A 121 -3.04 11.77 -13.05
C ALA A 121 -3.49 11.31 -11.65
N PHE A 122 -4.75 11.51 -11.29
CA PHE A 122 -5.31 10.98 -10.04
C PHE A 122 -5.36 9.45 -9.99
N ALA A 123 -5.75 8.82 -11.10
CA ALA A 123 -5.82 7.36 -11.23
C ALA A 123 -4.45 6.68 -11.14
N SER A 124 -3.34 7.38 -11.39
CA SER A 124 -1.98 6.90 -11.15
C SER A 124 -1.44 7.25 -9.76
N LEU A 125 -1.70 8.47 -9.28
CA LEU A 125 -1.09 8.98 -8.05
C LEU A 125 -1.61 8.29 -6.79
N PHE A 126 -2.93 8.09 -6.70
CA PHE A 126 -3.54 7.53 -5.50
C PHE A 126 -3.26 6.04 -5.27
N PRO A 127 -3.15 5.17 -6.29
CA PRO A 127 -2.62 3.81 -6.11
C PRO A 127 -1.24 3.79 -5.46
N ILE A 128 -0.32 4.66 -5.88
CA ILE A 128 1.02 4.76 -5.29
C ILE A 128 0.92 5.10 -3.80
N ILE A 129 0.14 6.14 -3.45
CA ILE A 129 -0.07 6.58 -2.06
C ILE A 129 -0.65 5.45 -1.21
N SER A 130 -1.65 4.74 -1.74
CA SER A 130 -2.34 3.67 -1.04
C SER A 130 -1.43 2.45 -0.81
N VAL A 131 -0.63 2.07 -1.80
CA VAL A 131 0.33 0.96 -1.69
C VAL A 131 1.43 1.27 -0.68
N LEU A 132 2.01 2.47 -0.74
CA LEU A 132 3.02 2.90 0.24
C LEU A 132 2.45 2.95 1.66
N GLY A 133 1.24 3.49 1.81
CA GLY A 133 0.54 3.54 3.09
C GLY A 133 0.22 2.16 3.66
N TYR A 134 -0.27 1.24 2.82
CA TYR A 134 -0.50 -0.15 3.21
C TYR A 134 0.78 -0.84 3.68
N ALA A 135 1.89 -0.64 2.97
CA ALA A 135 3.18 -1.23 3.31
C ALA A 135 3.70 -0.73 4.67
N GLN A 136 3.59 0.57 4.92
CA GLN A 136 3.96 1.18 6.20
C GLN A 136 3.09 0.66 7.34
N LEU A 137 1.77 0.59 7.13
CA LEU A 137 0.81 0.08 8.11
C LEU A 137 1.09 -1.39 8.45
N ALA A 138 1.30 -2.22 7.42
CA ALA A 138 1.67 -3.63 7.57
C ALA A 138 2.96 -3.81 8.38
N GLN A 139 4.00 -3.04 8.07
CA GLN A 139 5.28 -3.10 8.80
C GLN A 139 5.11 -2.67 10.26
N TRP A 140 4.34 -1.61 10.51
CA TRP A 140 4.08 -1.10 11.86
C TRP A 140 3.30 -2.11 12.73
N MET A 141 2.29 -2.77 12.15
CA MET A 141 1.53 -3.84 12.83
C MET A 141 2.43 -5.04 13.16
N GLY A 142 3.33 -5.43 12.25
CA GLY A 142 4.30 -6.49 12.48
C GLY A 142 5.26 -6.21 13.64
N ARG A 143 5.78 -4.97 13.74
CA ARG A 143 6.66 -4.55 14.84
C ARG A 143 5.95 -4.58 16.20
N ARG A 144 4.68 -4.17 16.27
CA ARG A 144 3.89 -4.18 17.51
C ARG A 144 3.60 -5.59 18.03
N ARG A 145 3.41 -6.56 17.14
CA ARG A 145 3.13 -7.96 17.52
C ARG A 145 4.34 -8.65 18.15
N ASN A 146 5.56 -8.36 17.68
CA ASN A 146 6.80 -8.89 18.27
C ASN A 146 7.16 -8.26 19.63
N GLY A 147 6.73 -7.03 19.92
CA GLY A 147 7.00 -6.37 21.20
C GLY A 147 6.26 -6.97 22.40
N LYS A 148 5.14 -7.67 22.16
CA LYS A 148 4.33 -8.31 23.21
C LYS A 148 4.83 -9.69 23.65
N GLY A 149 5.72 -10.32 22.87
CA GLY A 149 6.25 -11.67 23.17
C GLY A 149 7.51 -11.73 24.04
N ARG A 150 8.09 -10.58 24.42
CA ARG A 150 9.39 -10.50 25.13
C ARG A 150 9.31 -10.07 26.60
N ARG A 151 8.11 -10.03 27.19
CA ARG A 151 7.94 -9.88 28.64
C ARG A 151 7.62 -11.23 29.27
N ALA A 152 8.60 -12.12 29.28
CA ALA A 152 8.68 -13.14 30.32
C ALA A 152 9.83 -12.70 31.26
N PRO A 153 9.60 -12.56 32.56
CA PRO A 153 10.61 -12.06 33.50
C PRO A 153 11.82 -12.99 33.58
N PRO A 154 13.05 -12.46 33.74
CA PRO A 154 14.20 -13.28 34.06
C PRO A 154 14.15 -13.67 35.55
N GLY A 155 14.16 -14.98 35.83
CA GLY A 155 14.54 -15.54 37.12
C GLY A 155 13.38 -16.08 37.96
N GLY A 156 13.42 -17.38 38.24
CA GLY A 156 12.53 -18.02 39.21
C GLY A 156 12.54 -19.56 39.21
N ALA A 157 13.69 -20.16 39.52
CA ALA A 157 13.84 -21.49 40.13
C ALA A 157 13.15 -22.71 39.48
N SER A 158 13.89 -23.40 38.59
CA SER A 158 13.81 -24.86 38.45
C SER A 158 15.13 -25.36 37.89
N ASP A 159 16.22 -25.15 38.62
CA ASP A 159 17.51 -25.76 38.30
C ASP A 159 17.58 -27.10 39.07
N PRO A 160 17.24 -28.24 38.43
CA PRO A 160 17.18 -29.53 39.11
C PRO A 160 18.53 -29.98 39.68
N VAL A 161 19.63 -29.39 39.17
CA VAL A 161 21.00 -29.68 39.62
C VAL A 161 21.29 -29.05 41.00
N ALA A 162 20.72 -27.87 41.29
CA ALA A 162 20.86 -27.23 42.60
C ALA A 162 20.04 -27.94 43.69
N ALA A 163 18.89 -28.52 43.32
CA ALA A 163 18.05 -29.31 44.22
C ALA A 163 18.66 -30.69 44.56
N ALA A 164 19.35 -31.32 43.60
CA ALA A 164 20.03 -32.60 43.83
C ALA A 164 21.20 -32.47 44.84
N ASN A 165 21.98 -31.39 44.75
CA ASN A 165 23.12 -31.15 45.66
C ASN A 165 22.71 -30.80 47.11
N GLN A 166 21.44 -30.47 47.37
CA GLN A 166 20.94 -30.25 48.74
C GLN A 166 20.52 -31.55 49.44
N LEU A 167 20.33 -32.65 48.72
CA LEU A 167 19.94 -33.95 49.28
C LEU A 167 21.14 -34.84 49.63
N GLU A 168 22.31 -34.65 49.01
CA GLU A 168 23.55 -35.39 49.36
C GLU A 168 24.31 -34.80 50.56
N GLY A 169 23.96 -33.59 51.01
CA GLY A 169 24.65 -32.89 52.10
C GLY A 169 24.07 -33.08 53.50
N LYS A 170 23.00 -33.87 53.66
CA LYS A 170 22.39 -34.20 54.96
C LYS A 170 22.17 -35.71 54.99
N GLY A 171 22.96 -36.38 55.83
CA GLY A 171 22.95 -37.84 56.00
C GLY A 171 21.68 -38.40 56.64
#